data_AF-A0A814S2R0-F1
#
_entry.id   AF-A0A814S2R0-F1
#
_cell.length_a   1.000
_cell.length_b   1.000
_cell.length_c   1.000
_cell.angle_alpha   90.00
_cell.angle_beta   90.00
_cell.angle_gamma   90.00
#
_symmetry.space_group_name_H-M   'P 1'
#
loop_
_entity.id
_entity.type
_entity.pdbx_description
1 polymer ?
#
loop_
_entity_poly.entity_id
_entity_poly.type
_entity_poly.pdbx_seq_one_letter_code
_entity_poly.pdbx_strand_id
1 'polypeptide(L)'
;MKYDDTIGGDIIQTDFFVNEIKPPANYQCFLGAYYRKAVSSKDLWIGIEGSVVLPTLFFDPNRIDLTKPGKYLDNVSVYFGGNSDGQETDIGLLWEIIRYDNGTVSNERLAFRPFMRRTGHSKTGQAAIYQNAPANKSFYWYSNDIVKITLKLVEPGKLKLSVIGSGKSYETIFEANGYQYYNKAEYKRVNAIDQVANEGKPVQPTKTKVFGAKWLEVYLLRMVNSNLVKAVMHPKRFTSMKCPSSNFINVFSYDENSSIENINLSGDCLV
;
A
#
# COMPACT_ATOMS: atom_id res chain seq x y z
N MET A 1 22.24 21.37 -21.07
CA MET A 1 21.33 22.44 -20.58
C MET A 1 21.02 22.15 -19.13
N LYS A 2 21.30 23.11 -18.24
CA LYS A 2 21.00 23.01 -16.81
C LYS A 2 19.50 23.26 -16.63
N TYR A 3 18.78 22.31 -16.06
CA TYR A 3 17.48 22.59 -15.45
C TYR A 3 17.72 22.76 -13.96
N ASP A 4 17.42 23.97 -13.50
CA ASP A 4 17.47 24.38 -12.11
C ASP A 4 16.18 23.88 -11.45
N ASP A 5 16.28 22.89 -10.55
CA ASP A 5 15.14 22.36 -9.79
C ASP A 5 14.78 23.32 -8.63
N THR A 6 14.49 24.58 -8.96
CA THR A 6 14.06 25.61 -8.01
C THR A 6 12.57 25.86 -8.14
N ILE A 7 11.72 25.03 -7.50
CA ILE A 7 10.38 25.51 -7.11
C ILE A 7 9.96 24.93 -5.77
N GLY A 8 9.61 25.83 -4.83
CA GLY A 8 9.01 25.46 -3.55
C GLY A 8 7.56 25.01 -3.73
N GLY A 9 7.18 23.94 -3.05
CA GLY A 9 5.77 23.52 -2.88
C GLY A 9 5.06 22.90 -4.09
N ASP A 10 5.66 22.91 -5.28
CA ASP A 10 4.97 22.51 -6.51
C ASP A 10 4.94 20.99 -6.75
N ILE A 11 3.85 20.54 -7.38
CA ILE A 11 3.76 19.21 -8.00
C ILE A 11 4.67 19.24 -9.24
N ILE A 12 5.73 18.44 -9.22
CA ILE A 12 6.62 18.34 -10.37
C ILE A 12 5.99 17.39 -11.39
N GLN A 13 5.66 17.94 -12.56
CA GLN A 13 5.15 17.21 -13.73
C GLN A 13 6.26 16.73 -14.68
N THR A 14 7.54 16.87 -14.32
CA THR A 14 8.62 16.29 -15.13
C THR A 14 8.53 14.76 -15.10
N ASP A 15 8.88 14.11 -16.22
CA ASP A 15 8.83 12.65 -16.33
C ASP A 15 9.72 11.97 -15.28
N PHE A 16 10.91 12.52 -14.99
CA PHE A 16 11.87 11.99 -14.01
C PHE A 16 12.78 13.10 -13.46
N PHE A 17 13.27 12.94 -12.24
CA PHE A 17 14.35 13.74 -11.69
C PHE A 17 15.72 13.32 -12.24
N VAL A 18 16.70 14.20 -12.12
CA VAL A 18 18.10 13.87 -12.40
C VAL A 18 18.56 12.74 -11.46
N ASN A 19 19.14 11.67 -12.03
CA ASN A 19 19.62 10.47 -11.34
C ASN A 19 18.54 9.56 -10.72
N GLU A 20 17.26 9.81 -11.04
CA GLU A 20 16.19 8.88 -10.76
C GLU A 20 16.39 7.59 -11.56
N ILE A 21 16.37 6.46 -10.86
CA ILE A 21 16.53 5.14 -11.49
C ILE A 21 15.14 4.69 -11.93
N LYS A 22 14.94 4.59 -13.24
CA LYS A 22 13.68 4.10 -13.81
C LYS A 22 13.32 2.71 -13.25
N PRO A 23 12.04 2.45 -13.02
CA PRO A 23 11.60 1.13 -12.57
C PRO A 23 11.91 0.09 -13.66
N PRO A 24 12.19 -1.18 -13.30
CA PRO A 24 12.37 -2.22 -14.30
C PRO A 24 11.07 -2.45 -15.09
N ALA A 25 11.17 -3.01 -16.29
CA ALA A 25 9.99 -3.27 -17.12
C ALA A 25 9.03 -4.29 -16.48
N ASN A 26 9.55 -5.21 -15.69
CA ASN A 26 8.78 -6.28 -15.05
C ASN A 26 9.38 -6.71 -13.70
N TYR A 27 8.54 -7.33 -12.88
CA TYR A 27 8.91 -8.05 -11.67
C TYR A 27 8.21 -9.40 -11.68
N GLN A 28 8.83 -10.41 -11.08
CA GLN A 28 8.17 -11.69 -10.85
C GLN A 28 7.06 -11.55 -9.80
N CYS A 29 5.93 -12.23 -10.02
CA CYS A 29 4.89 -12.32 -9.02
C CYS A 29 5.37 -13.13 -7.82
N PHE A 30 5.19 -12.57 -6.63
CA PHE A 30 5.34 -13.31 -5.39
C PHE A 30 4.07 -14.13 -5.16
N LEU A 31 4.24 -15.41 -4.85
CA LEU A 31 3.13 -16.35 -4.76
C LEU A 31 2.34 -16.16 -3.44
N GLY A 32 1.07 -16.58 -3.45
CA GLY A 32 0.24 -16.65 -2.25
C GLY A 32 -0.90 -15.64 -2.15
N ALA A 33 -1.08 -14.77 -3.15
CA ALA A 33 -2.11 -13.73 -3.13
C ALA A 33 -2.56 -13.32 -4.54
N TYR A 34 -3.74 -12.70 -4.63
CA TYR A 34 -4.17 -11.93 -5.79
C TYR A 34 -3.91 -10.45 -5.51
N TYR A 35 -3.15 -9.76 -6.35
CA TYR A 35 -2.83 -8.36 -6.09
C TYR A 35 -2.53 -7.52 -7.34
N ARG A 36 -3.00 -6.26 -7.28
CA ARG A 36 -2.53 -5.17 -8.13
C ARG A 36 -1.45 -4.41 -7.35
N LYS A 37 -0.23 -4.38 -7.87
CA LYS A 37 0.91 -3.68 -7.25
C LYS A 37 1.62 -2.78 -8.25
N ALA A 38 1.79 -1.51 -7.91
CA ALA A 38 2.63 -0.58 -8.67
C ALA A 38 3.87 -0.27 -7.84
N VAL A 39 5.07 -0.62 -8.35
CA VAL A 39 6.37 -0.40 -7.68
C VAL A 39 7.07 0.76 -8.35
N SER A 40 7.41 1.80 -7.61
CA SER A 40 7.96 3.05 -8.16
C SER A 40 9.36 2.89 -8.75
N SER A 41 9.79 3.92 -9.47
CA SER A 41 11.20 4.25 -9.64
C SER A 41 11.94 4.33 -8.30
N LYS A 42 13.26 4.28 -8.37
CA LYS A 42 14.14 4.36 -7.20
C LYS A 42 14.91 5.67 -7.18
N ASP A 43 14.78 6.42 -6.10
CA ASP A 43 15.45 7.71 -5.89
C ASP A 43 15.56 8.00 -4.38
N LEU A 44 16.01 9.20 -4.01
CA LEU A 44 15.96 9.77 -2.65
C LEU A 44 14.52 10.10 -2.22
N TRP A 45 13.59 9.20 -2.52
CA TRP A 45 12.23 9.25 -2.04
C TRP A 45 12.22 9.16 -0.52
N ILE A 46 11.55 10.11 0.11
CA ILE A 46 11.33 10.15 1.55
C ILE A 46 9.90 9.75 1.91
N GLY A 47 9.09 9.33 0.95
CA GLY A 47 7.73 8.89 1.23
C GLY A 47 6.87 8.70 0.00
N ILE A 48 5.63 8.32 0.28
CA ILE A 48 4.54 8.18 -0.67
C ILE A 48 3.24 8.65 -0.01
N GLU A 49 2.39 9.33 -0.76
CA GLU A 49 1.04 9.65 -0.33
C GLU A 49 0.03 9.38 -1.43
N GLY A 50 -1.22 9.15 -1.07
CA GLY A 50 -2.29 9.04 -2.03
C GLY A 50 -3.66 8.97 -1.39
N SER A 51 -4.67 9.28 -2.18
CA SER A 51 -6.08 9.24 -1.79
C SER A 51 -6.74 8.04 -2.46
N VAL A 52 -7.49 7.24 -1.71
CA VAL A 52 -8.12 6.01 -2.22
C VAL A 52 -9.55 5.88 -1.73
N VAL A 53 -10.44 5.50 -2.65
CA VAL A 53 -11.77 4.98 -2.32
C VAL A 53 -11.62 3.51 -1.94
N LEU A 54 -12.01 3.15 -0.72
CA LEU A 54 -11.90 1.79 -0.24
C LEU A 54 -12.92 0.86 -0.94
N PRO A 55 -12.52 -0.38 -1.29
CA PRO A 55 -13.36 -1.26 -2.08
C PRO A 55 -14.54 -1.84 -1.29
N THR A 56 -15.54 -2.29 -2.03
CA THR A 56 -16.58 -3.21 -1.55
C THR A 56 -16.07 -4.65 -1.62
N LEU A 57 -16.35 -5.44 -0.59
CA LEU A 57 -15.80 -6.78 -0.38
C LEU A 57 -16.89 -7.84 -0.49
N PHE A 58 -16.64 -8.91 -1.23
CA PHE A 58 -17.49 -10.09 -1.33
C PHE A 58 -16.62 -11.32 -1.08
N PHE A 59 -16.75 -11.97 0.08
CA PHE A 59 -15.91 -13.12 0.42
C PHE A 59 -16.52 -14.44 -0.09
N ASP A 60 -15.66 -15.40 -0.45
CA ASP A 60 -16.08 -16.75 -0.77
C ASP A 60 -16.51 -17.51 0.50
N PRO A 61 -17.80 -17.90 0.64
CA PRO A 61 -18.30 -18.60 1.82
C PRO A 61 -17.64 -19.96 2.06
N ASN A 62 -16.95 -20.53 1.06
CA ASN A 62 -16.25 -21.81 1.21
C ASN A 62 -14.79 -21.64 1.67
N ARG A 63 -14.27 -20.41 1.67
CA ARG A 63 -12.89 -20.10 2.06
C ARG A 63 -12.82 -19.62 3.51
N ILE A 64 -13.42 -20.38 4.43
CA ILE A 64 -13.43 -20.07 5.87
C ILE A 64 -12.24 -20.72 6.61
N ASP A 65 -11.79 -20.07 7.67
CA ASP A 65 -10.81 -20.60 8.61
C ASP A 65 -11.52 -21.42 9.70
N LEU A 66 -11.45 -22.75 9.60
CA LEU A 66 -12.07 -23.66 10.57
C LEU A 66 -11.48 -23.54 11.98
N THR A 67 -10.26 -23.00 12.11
CA THR A 67 -9.61 -22.78 13.40
C THR A 67 -9.99 -21.44 14.03
N LYS A 68 -10.56 -20.53 13.23
CA LYS A 68 -11.00 -19.19 13.65
C LYS A 68 -12.39 -18.88 13.09
N PRO A 69 -13.45 -19.42 13.71
CA PRO A 69 -14.83 -19.19 13.27
C PRO A 69 -15.14 -17.71 13.03
N GLY A 70 -15.79 -17.41 11.91
CA GLY A 70 -16.09 -16.04 11.47
C GLY A 70 -15.00 -15.38 10.62
N LYS A 71 -13.89 -16.06 10.32
CA LYS A 71 -12.82 -15.51 9.48
C LYS A 71 -12.69 -16.27 8.16
N TYR A 72 -12.40 -15.52 7.11
CA TYR A 72 -12.03 -16.05 5.81
C TYR A 72 -10.51 -16.26 5.73
N LEU A 73 -10.10 -17.25 4.95
CA LEU A 73 -8.72 -17.52 4.54
C LEU A 73 -8.23 -16.50 3.50
N ASP A 74 -9.13 -15.76 2.87
CA ASP A 74 -8.81 -14.56 2.10
C ASP A 74 -8.91 -13.32 2.99
N ASN A 75 -7.94 -12.42 2.89
CA ASN A 75 -7.93 -11.16 3.64
C ASN A 75 -7.57 -9.98 2.74
N VAL A 76 -8.35 -8.91 2.82
CA VAL A 76 -8.23 -7.80 1.87
C VAL A 76 -7.40 -6.67 2.47
N SER A 77 -6.46 -6.14 1.69
CA SER A 77 -5.59 -5.05 2.09
C SER A 77 -5.46 -3.97 1.00
N VAL A 78 -5.31 -2.72 1.44
CA VAL A 78 -4.99 -1.56 0.60
C VAL A 78 -3.87 -0.79 1.29
N TYR A 79 -2.66 -0.81 0.73
CA TYR A 79 -1.51 -0.32 1.46
C TYR A 79 -0.44 0.32 0.58
N PHE A 80 0.41 1.11 1.23
CA PHE A 80 1.71 1.47 0.71
C PHE A 80 2.79 0.57 1.31
N GLY A 81 3.87 0.39 0.58
CA GLY A 81 5.06 -0.23 1.12
C GLY A 81 6.28 0.40 0.49
N GLY A 82 7.43 -0.16 0.78
CA GLY A 82 8.66 0.27 0.13
C GLY A 82 9.84 -0.61 0.45
N ASN A 83 10.96 -0.31 -0.18
CA ASN A 83 12.25 -0.88 0.15
C ASN A 83 13.28 0.24 0.22
N SER A 84 14.02 0.31 1.32
CA SER A 84 15.19 1.17 1.47
C SER A 84 16.28 0.38 2.18
N ASP A 85 17.47 0.34 1.58
CA ASP A 85 18.63 -0.39 2.09
C ASP A 85 18.35 -1.86 2.47
N GLY A 86 17.54 -2.55 1.66
CA GLY A 86 17.19 -3.96 1.89
C GLY A 86 16.12 -4.18 2.96
N GLN A 87 15.59 -3.13 3.59
CA GLN A 87 14.47 -3.24 4.51
C GLN A 87 13.13 -2.97 3.80
N GLU A 88 12.29 -4.00 3.74
CA GLU A 88 10.95 -3.92 3.17
C GLU A 88 9.92 -3.47 4.22
N THR A 89 8.95 -2.66 3.80
CA THR A 89 7.79 -2.26 4.60
C THR A 89 6.49 -2.53 3.85
N ASP A 90 5.44 -2.88 4.60
CA ASP A 90 4.03 -2.89 4.16
C ASP A 90 3.19 -2.20 5.22
N ILE A 91 2.60 -1.07 4.88
CA ILE A 91 2.00 -0.12 5.80
C ILE A 91 0.75 0.50 5.16
N GLY A 92 -0.41 0.27 5.75
CA GLY A 92 -1.66 0.77 5.19
C GLY A 92 -2.87 0.21 5.92
N LEU A 93 -3.89 -0.19 5.18
CA LEU A 93 -5.16 -0.67 5.71
C LEU A 93 -5.37 -2.15 5.42
N LEU A 94 -5.77 -2.90 6.44
CA LEU A 94 -6.11 -4.32 6.36
C LEU A 94 -7.54 -4.52 6.89
N TRP A 95 -8.31 -5.39 6.24
CA TRP A 95 -9.61 -5.81 6.76
C TRP A 95 -9.41 -6.60 8.05
N GLU A 96 -9.95 -6.11 9.16
CA GLU A 96 -9.70 -6.65 10.49
C GLU A 96 -10.91 -6.65 11.42
N ILE A 97 -10.78 -7.41 12.50
CA ILE A 97 -11.74 -7.45 13.61
C ILE A 97 -11.94 -6.05 14.22
N ILE A 98 -13.07 -5.83 14.87
CA ILE A 98 -13.37 -4.61 15.61
C ILE A 98 -13.63 -4.90 17.08
N ARG A 99 -13.60 -3.85 17.88
CA ARG A 99 -14.09 -3.84 19.26
C ARG A 99 -15.33 -2.95 19.29
N TYR A 100 -16.44 -3.49 19.74
CA TYR A 100 -17.69 -2.78 19.93
C TYR A 100 -17.62 -1.85 21.15
N ASP A 101 -18.57 -0.91 21.26
CA ASP A 101 -18.62 0.05 22.36
C ASP A 101 -18.79 -0.61 23.74
N ASN A 102 -19.40 -1.80 23.79
CA ASN A 102 -19.50 -2.61 25.02
C ASN A 102 -18.20 -3.35 25.38
N GLY A 103 -17.11 -3.14 24.64
CA GLY A 103 -15.81 -3.76 24.86
C GLY A 103 -15.63 -5.13 24.23
N THR A 104 -16.69 -5.78 23.73
CA THR A 104 -16.63 -7.08 23.05
C THR A 104 -15.87 -6.98 21.73
N VAL A 105 -15.10 -8.00 21.39
CA VAL A 105 -14.37 -8.10 20.13
C VAL A 105 -15.17 -8.95 19.14
N SER A 106 -15.26 -8.52 17.88
CA SER A 106 -15.94 -9.27 16.83
C SER A 106 -15.18 -10.55 16.48
N ASN A 107 -15.91 -11.64 16.23
CA ASN A 107 -15.33 -12.86 15.66
C ASN A 107 -14.88 -12.63 14.21
N GLU A 108 -15.69 -11.88 13.47
CA GLU A 108 -15.48 -11.54 12.06
C GLU A 108 -14.63 -10.28 11.91
N ARG A 109 -13.97 -10.18 10.76
CA ARG A 109 -13.32 -8.93 10.32
C ARG A 109 -14.38 -8.03 9.71
N LEU A 110 -14.46 -6.78 10.15
CA LEU A 110 -15.59 -5.89 9.87
C LEU A 110 -15.19 -4.47 9.45
N ALA A 111 -13.90 -4.10 9.54
CA ALA A 111 -13.45 -2.76 9.14
C ALA A 111 -12.01 -2.79 8.62
N PHE A 112 -11.69 -1.86 7.72
CA PHE A 112 -10.31 -1.53 7.39
C PHE A 112 -9.66 -0.83 8.58
N ARG A 113 -8.53 -1.37 9.04
CA ARG A 113 -7.73 -0.87 10.15
C ARG A 113 -6.28 -0.66 9.73
N PRO A 114 -5.60 0.37 10.26
CA PRO A 114 -4.20 0.58 9.97
C PRO A 114 -3.34 -0.58 10.47
N PHE A 115 -2.36 -0.98 9.67
CA PHE A 115 -1.33 -1.94 10.03
C PHE A 115 0.04 -1.46 9.55
N MET A 116 1.08 -1.92 10.24
CA MET A 116 2.47 -1.63 9.93
C MET A 116 3.28 -2.91 10.02
N ARG A 117 4.00 -3.24 8.95
CA ARG A 117 4.95 -4.35 8.88
C ARG A 117 6.28 -3.82 8.36
N ARG A 118 7.37 -4.36 8.89
CA ARG A 118 8.69 -4.33 8.25
C ARG A 118 9.44 -5.63 8.41
N THR A 119 10.32 -5.90 7.45
CA THR A 119 11.33 -6.94 7.60
C THR A 119 12.44 -6.50 8.55
N GLY A 120 13.28 -7.45 8.95
CA GLY A 120 14.48 -7.13 9.70
C GLY A 120 15.49 -6.35 8.85
N HIS A 121 16.36 -5.58 9.51
CA HIS A 121 17.45 -4.87 8.86
C HIS A 121 18.79 -5.47 9.29
N SER A 122 19.42 -6.20 8.38
CA SER A 122 20.62 -7.00 8.66
C SER A 122 21.78 -6.15 9.19
N LYS A 123 21.98 -4.94 8.65
CA LYS A 123 23.11 -4.08 9.01
C LYS A 123 23.03 -3.54 10.45
N THR A 124 21.83 -3.37 11.00
CA THR A 124 21.64 -2.84 12.37
C THR A 124 21.10 -3.89 13.33
N GLY A 125 20.86 -5.13 12.88
CA GLY A 125 20.21 -6.17 13.68
C GLY A 125 18.75 -5.87 14.07
N GLN A 126 18.07 -4.93 13.38
CA GLN A 126 16.70 -4.56 13.74
C GLN A 126 15.78 -5.74 13.41
N ALA A 127 15.08 -6.31 14.38
CA ALA A 127 14.19 -7.45 14.18
C ALA A 127 12.93 -7.07 13.38
N ALA A 128 12.38 -7.99 12.59
CA ALA A 128 11.11 -7.80 11.91
C ALA A 128 9.97 -7.57 12.92
N ILE A 129 8.96 -6.80 12.51
CA ILE A 129 7.77 -6.55 13.35
C ILE A 129 6.53 -6.39 12.49
N TYR A 130 5.40 -6.84 13.03
CA TYR A 130 4.06 -6.63 12.52
C TYR A 130 3.21 -6.07 13.66
N GLN A 131 2.45 -5.02 13.39
CA GLN A 131 1.55 -4.39 14.36
C GLN A 131 0.30 -3.85 13.67
N ASN A 132 -0.84 -3.92 14.37
CA ASN A 132 -2.08 -3.27 13.97
C ASN A 132 -2.28 -2.02 14.86
N ALA A 133 -2.92 -0.99 14.34
CA ALA A 133 -3.48 0.07 15.17
C ALA A 133 -4.45 -0.53 16.21
N PRO A 134 -4.66 0.12 17.37
CA PRO A 134 -5.62 -0.34 18.36
C PRO A 134 -7.00 -0.61 17.75
N ALA A 135 -7.70 -1.63 18.26
CA ALA A 135 -9.09 -1.86 17.90
C ALA A 135 -9.95 -0.77 18.58
N ASN A 136 -10.04 0.39 17.94
CA ASN A 136 -10.81 1.55 18.38
C ASN A 136 -11.61 2.12 17.20
N LYS A 137 -12.88 2.48 17.44
CA LYS A 137 -13.80 3.00 16.41
C LYS A 137 -13.31 4.24 15.66
N SER A 138 -12.44 5.03 16.29
CA SER A 138 -11.79 6.18 15.65
C SER A 138 -10.82 5.78 14.52
N PHE A 139 -10.46 4.49 14.43
CA PHE A 139 -9.50 3.95 13.45
C PHE A 139 -10.12 2.88 12.54
N TYR A 140 -11.45 2.88 12.40
CA TYR A 140 -12.19 1.97 11.52
C TYR A 140 -12.68 2.71 10.29
N TRP A 141 -12.28 2.23 9.11
CA TRP A 141 -12.81 2.67 7.83
C TRP A 141 -13.57 1.54 7.14
N TYR A 142 -14.50 1.90 6.27
CA TYR A 142 -15.41 0.96 5.63
C TYR A 142 -15.37 1.12 4.11
N SER A 143 -15.99 0.17 3.40
CA SER A 143 -16.16 0.25 1.96
C SER A 143 -16.76 1.60 1.54
N ASN A 144 -16.24 2.15 0.43
CA ASN A 144 -16.58 3.45 -0.13
C ASN A 144 -16.11 4.68 0.68
N ASP A 145 -15.49 4.51 1.85
CA ASP A 145 -14.78 5.63 2.49
C ASP A 145 -13.64 6.12 1.57
N ILE A 146 -13.45 7.44 1.54
CA ILE A 146 -12.29 8.07 0.90
C ILE A 146 -11.27 8.35 1.99
N VAL A 147 -10.09 7.76 1.85
CA VAL A 147 -8.99 7.91 2.80
C VAL A 147 -7.74 8.43 2.09
N LYS A 148 -7.11 9.44 2.69
CA LYS A 148 -5.75 9.83 2.35
C LYS A 148 -4.79 9.06 3.25
N ILE A 149 -3.88 8.34 2.63
CA ILE A 149 -2.79 7.62 3.28
C ILE A 149 -1.50 8.37 2.97
N THR A 150 -0.66 8.57 3.97
CA THR A 150 0.69 9.14 3.81
C THR A 150 1.67 8.28 4.60
N LEU A 151 2.75 7.86 3.94
CA LEU A 151 3.90 7.23 4.57
C LEU A 151 5.12 8.12 4.29
N LYS A 152 5.72 8.70 5.33
CA LYS A 152 6.79 9.68 5.18
C LYS A 152 7.91 9.47 6.19
N LEU A 153 9.15 9.49 5.75
CA LEU A 153 10.34 9.59 6.59
C LEU A 153 10.35 10.97 7.27
N VAL A 154 10.22 10.97 8.59
CA VAL A 154 10.19 12.20 9.41
C VAL A 154 11.51 12.44 10.13
N GLU A 155 12.24 11.36 10.42
CA GLU A 155 13.60 11.36 10.94
C GLU A 155 14.34 10.16 10.34
N PRO A 156 15.69 10.16 10.32
CA PRO A 156 16.45 8.98 9.93
C PRO A 156 15.98 7.74 10.69
N GLY A 157 15.59 6.69 9.97
CA GLY A 157 15.06 5.47 10.54
C GLY A 157 13.61 5.53 11.02
N LYS A 158 12.85 6.61 10.81
CA LYS A 158 11.48 6.76 11.33
C LYS A 158 10.47 7.16 10.26
N LEU A 159 9.56 6.24 9.95
CA LEU A 159 8.45 6.47 9.04
C LEU A 159 7.20 6.86 9.83
N LYS A 160 6.58 7.99 9.50
CA LYS A 160 5.24 8.36 9.96
C LYS A 160 4.20 7.82 8.99
N LEU A 161 3.26 7.02 9.51
CA LEU A 161 2.00 6.71 8.85
C LEU A 161 0.96 7.74 9.29
N SER A 162 0.20 8.29 8.34
CA SER A 162 -1.01 9.06 8.58
C SER A 162 -2.13 8.50 7.70
N VAL A 163 -3.31 8.24 8.28
CA VAL A 163 -4.53 7.83 7.59
C VAL A 163 -5.63 8.80 8.00
N ILE A 164 -6.17 9.55 7.05
CA ILE A 164 -7.17 10.60 7.30
C ILE A 164 -8.33 10.42 6.32
N GLY A 165 -9.56 10.40 6.82
CA GLY A 165 -10.74 10.24 5.97
C GLY A 165 -12.00 10.02 6.78
N SER A 166 -13.17 10.35 6.23
CA SER A 166 -14.48 10.16 6.87
C SER A 166 -14.57 10.71 8.30
N GLY A 167 -13.98 11.88 8.55
CA GLY A 167 -13.96 12.55 9.86
C GLY A 167 -13.04 11.90 10.90
N LYS A 168 -12.20 10.92 10.49
CA LYS A 168 -11.29 10.16 11.36
C LYS A 168 -9.84 10.42 10.98
N SER A 169 -8.94 10.22 11.93
CA SER A 169 -7.50 10.30 11.72
C SER A 169 -6.76 9.28 12.58
N TYR A 170 -5.78 8.61 11.99
CA TYR A 170 -4.79 7.81 12.70
C TYR A 170 -3.39 8.25 12.29
N GLU A 171 -2.51 8.44 13.26
CA GLU A 171 -1.10 8.71 13.02
C GLU A 171 -0.22 7.90 13.95
N THR A 172 0.93 7.45 13.45
CA THR A 172 1.93 6.76 14.27
C THR A 172 3.31 6.85 13.63
N ILE A 173 4.35 6.78 14.45
CA ILE A 173 5.73 6.68 14.02
C ILE A 173 6.17 5.22 14.15
N PHE A 174 6.81 4.72 13.11
CA PHE A 174 7.28 3.36 12.99
C PHE A 174 8.77 3.36 12.65
N GLU A 175 9.57 2.76 13.52
CA GLU A 175 11.01 2.61 13.33
C GLU A 175 11.27 1.67 12.13
N ALA A 176 12.12 2.06 11.20
CA ALA A 176 12.56 1.31 10.02
C ALA A 176 13.97 1.79 9.62
N ASN A 177 15.01 1.18 10.21
CA ASN A 177 16.40 1.65 10.17
C ASN A 177 17.00 1.80 8.76
N GLY A 178 16.53 1.02 7.79
CA GLY A 178 17.00 1.10 6.40
C GLY A 178 16.58 2.39 5.68
N TYR A 179 15.59 3.12 6.19
CA TYR A 179 15.10 4.36 5.62
C TYR A 179 15.92 5.54 6.12
N GLN A 180 16.71 6.13 5.22
CA GLN A 180 17.63 7.23 5.51
C GLN A 180 17.50 8.27 4.39
N TYR A 181 17.73 9.54 4.69
CA TYR A 181 17.63 10.61 3.68
C TYR A 181 18.62 10.46 2.51
N TYR A 182 19.73 9.75 2.73
CA TYR A 182 20.76 9.48 1.73
C TYR A 182 20.60 8.13 1.02
N ASN A 183 19.70 7.27 1.50
CA ASN A 183 19.43 5.99 0.85
C ASN A 183 18.42 6.18 -0.26
N LYS A 184 18.68 5.57 -1.43
CA LYS A 184 17.62 5.47 -2.44
C LYS A 184 16.57 4.46 -1.99
N ALA A 185 15.33 4.90 -1.96
CA ALA A 185 14.16 4.07 -1.68
C ALA A 185 13.34 3.84 -2.95
N GLU A 186 12.55 2.79 -2.95
CA GLU A 186 11.41 2.59 -3.84
C GLU A 186 10.16 2.42 -2.97
N TYR A 187 9.01 2.88 -3.46
CA TYR A 187 7.73 2.74 -2.80
C TYR A 187 6.78 1.94 -3.68
N LYS A 188 5.82 1.25 -3.07
CA LYS A 188 4.78 0.51 -3.76
C LYS A 188 3.41 0.91 -3.24
N ARG A 189 2.40 0.85 -4.11
CA ARG A 189 0.99 0.82 -3.71
C ARG A 189 0.38 -0.51 -4.11
N VAL A 190 -0.47 -1.05 -3.26
CA VAL A 190 -1.01 -2.40 -3.41
C VAL A 190 -2.48 -2.45 -3.02
N ASN A 191 -3.27 -3.15 -3.83
CA ASN A 191 -4.57 -3.69 -3.48
C ASN A 191 -4.45 -5.20 -3.56
N ALA A 192 -4.77 -5.93 -2.50
CA ALA A 192 -4.58 -7.38 -2.45
C ALA A 192 -5.74 -8.13 -1.80
N ILE A 193 -5.87 -9.39 -2.23
CA ILE A 193 -6.56 -10.48 -1.55
C ILE A 193 -5.43 -11.43 -1.11
N ASP A 194 -4.94 -11.22 0.10
CA ASP A 194 -3.90 -12.02 0.72
C ASP A 194 -4.49 -13.32 1.25
N GLN A 195 -3.84 -14.46 0.97
CA GLN A 195 -4.33 -15.74 1.47
C GLN A 195 -3.58 -16.13 2.74
N VAL A 196 -4.30 -16.21 3.85
CA VAL A 196 -3.78 -16.49 5.18
C VAL A 196 -2.94 -17.77 5.15
N ALA A 197 -1.70 -17.67 5.65
CA ALA A 197 -0.72 -18.78 5.71
C ALA A 197 -0.33 -19.40 4.34
N ASN A 198 -0.55 -18.67 3.24
CA ASN A 198 -0.25 -19.11 1.88
C ASN A 198 0.92 -18.35 1.22
N GLU A 199 1.63 -17.50 1.96
CA GLU A 199 2.80 -16.76 1.48
C GLU A 199 3.84 -17.71 0.84
N GLY A 200 4.28 -17.39 -0.38
CA GLY A 200 5.25 -18.18 -1.14
C GLY A 200 4.71 -19.49 -1.76
N LYS A 201 3.44 -19.82 -1.52
CA LYS A 201 2.78 -21.02 -2.08
C LYS A 201 1.88 -20.67 -3.26
N PRO A 202 1.58 -21.62 -4.16
CA PRO A 202 0.62 -21.40 -5.23
C PRO A 202 -0.69 -20.81 -4.70
N VAL A 203 -1.19 -19.81 -5.42
CA VAL A 203 -2.46 -19.16 -5.09
C VAL A 203 -3.59 -20.20 -5.14
N GLN A 204 -4.46 -20.17 -4.14
CA GLN A 204 -5.61 -21.05 -4.05
C GLN A 204 -6.81 -20.41 -4.76
N PRO A 205 -7.60 -21.16 -5.53
CA PRO A 205 -8.83 -20.65 -6.13
C PRO A 205 -9.79 -20.09 -5.07
N THR A 206 -10.49 -18.99 -5.40
CA THR A 206 -11.50 -18.41 -4.51
C THR A 206 -12.54 -17.62 -5.32
N LYS A 207 -13.77 -17.55 -4.82
CA LYS A 207 -14.80 -16.65 -5.36
C LYS A 207 -14.78 -15.26 -4.73
N THR A 208 -13.78 -14.95 -3.89
CA THR A 208 -13.65 -13.63 -3.25
C THR A 208 -13.45 -12.55 -4.32
N LYS A 209 -14.22 -11.45 -4.21
CA LYS A 209 -14.17 -10.29 -5.11
C LYS A 209 -13.98 -9.00 -4.32
N VAL A 210 -13.19 -8.10 -4.87
CA VAL A 210 -12.88 -6.78 -4.31
C VAL A 210 -13.11 -5.76 -5.42
N PHE A 211 -14.17 -4.96 -5.29
CA PHE A 211 -14.63 -4.08 -6.36
C PHE A 211 -14.68 -2.62 -5.96
N GLY A 212 -14.44 -1.75 -6.93
CA GLY A 212 -14.61 -0.30 -6.79
C GLY A 212 -13.48 0.39 -6.03
N ALA A 213 -12.34 -0.27 -5.79
CA ALA A 213 -11.17 0.45 -5.28
C ALA A 213 -10.73 1.49 -6.32
N LYS A 214 -10.50 2.73 -5.89
CA LYS A 214 -10.06 3.79 -6.80
C LYS A 214 -8.98 4.65 -6.15
N TRP A 215 -7.75 4.59 -6.68
CA TRP A 215 -6.73 5.58 -6.37
C TRP A 215 -7.08 6.86 -7.12
N LEU A 216 -7.29 7.96 -6.38
CA LEU A 216 -7.63 9.28 -6.90
C LEU A 216 -6.40 10.10 -7.26
N GLU A 217 -5.29 9.84 -6.59
CA GLU A 217 -3.98 10.45 -6.81
C GLU A 217 -2.96 9.71 -5.96
N VAL A 218 -1.73 9.62 -6.45
CA VAL A 218 -0.58 9.04 -5.75
C VAL A 218 0.67 9.83 -6.12
N TYR A 219 1.39 10.27 -5.10
CA TYR A 219 2.63 11.01 -5.23
C TYR A 219 3.77 10.35 -4.47
N LEU A 220 4.96 10.39 -5.05
CA LEU A 220 6.22 10.14 -4.36
C LEU A 220 6.73 11.46 -3.77
N LEU A 221 7.29 11.38 -2.57
CA LEU A 221 7.72 12.53 -1.80
C LEU A 221 9.24 12.63 -1.82
N ARG A 222 9.80 13.80 -2.16
CA ARG A 222 11.25 14.05 -2.18
C ARG A 222 11.60 15.39 -1.55
N MET A 223 12.77 15.49 -0.94
CA MET A 223 13.37 16.77 -0.58
C MET A 223 14.23 17.29 -1.74
N VAL A 224 13.95 18.51 -2.21
CA VAL A 224 14.72 19.22 -3.23
C VAL A 224 14.98 20.62 -2.71
N ASN A 225 16.26 21.02 -2.58
CA ASN A 225 16.64 22.33 -2.05
C ASN A 225 15.93 22.66 -0.71
N SER A 226 15.88 21.68 0.20
CA SER A 226 15.19 21.75 1.50
C SER A 226 13.66 21.92 1.44
N ASN A 227 13.05 21.85 0.26
CA ASN A 227 11.61 21.86 0.08
C ASN A 227 11.07 20.45 -0.16
N LEU A 228 9.91 20.16 0.43
CA LEU A 228 9.16 18.95 0.10
C LEU A 228 8.49 19.13 -1.27
N VAL A 229 8.80 18.23 -2.18
CA VAL A 229 8.25 18.16 -3.52
C VAL A 229 7.45 16.87 -3.68
N LYS A 230 6.36 16.95 -4.47
CA LYS A 230 5.54 15.80 -4.87
C LYS A 230 5.76 15.50 -6.34
N ALA A 231 6.10 14.26 -6.65
CA ALA A 231 6.15 13.77 -8.02
C ALA A 231 5.02 12.78 -8.25
N VAL A 232 4.29 12.93 -9.35
CA VAL A 232 3.18 12.02 -9.68
C VAL A 232 3.72 10.61 -9.90
N MET A 233 3.10 9.59 -9.30
CA MET A 233 3.42 8.18 -9.57
C MET A 233 2.69 7.70 -10.83
N HIS A 234 3.00 8.33 -11.98
CA HIS A 234 2.41 8.00 -13.29
C HIS A 234 3.01 6.71 -13.89
N PRO A 235 2.38 6.08 -14.89
CA PRO A 235 2.80 4.82 -15.50
C PRO A 235 4.28 4.68 -15.91
N LYS A 236 4.96 5.76 -16.33
CA LYS A 236 6.40 5.68 -16.65
C LYS A 236 7.26 5.51 -15.39
N ARG A 237 6.76 5.93 -14.23
CA ARG A 237 7.44 5.94 -12.93
C ARG A 237 7.13 4.73 -12.06
N PHE A 238 6.41 3.72 -12.56
CA PHE A 238 6.27 2.46 -11.84
C PHE A 238 6.26 1.22 -12.75
N THR A 239 6.68 0.08 -12.21
CA THR A 239 6.40 -1.23 -12.80
C THR A 239 5.01 -1.69 -12.43
N SER A 240 4.21 -2.07 -13.42
CA SER A 240 2.85 -2.56 -13.21
C SER A 240 2.85 -4.08 -12.98
N MET A 241 2.34 -4.52 -11.84
CA MET A 241 2.15 -5.94 -11.53
C MET A 241 0.68 -6.26 -11.34
N LYS A 242 0.21 -7.29 -12.04
CA LYS A 242 -1.11 -7.92 -11.90
C LYS A 242 -0.88 -9.40 -11.62
N CYS A 243 -0.94 -9.79 -10.35
CA CYS A 243 -0.58 -11.12 -9.89
C CYS A 243 -1.80 -11.85 -9.32
N PRO A 244 -1.90 -13.18 -9.48
CA PRO A 244 -0.94 -14.09 -10.14
C PRO A 244 -0.97 -14.00 -11.67
N SER A 245 -2.03 -13.42 -12.25
CA SER A 245 -2.22 -13.20 -13.68
C SER A 245 -3.14 -12.01 -13.91
N SER A 246 -3.07 -11.39 -15.09
CA SER A 246 -3.94 -10.27 -15.48
C SER A 246 -5.43 -10.63 -15.54
N ASN A 247 -5.79 -11.90 -15.72
CA ASN A 247 -7.19 -12.35 -15.83
C ASN A 247 -8.02 -12.16 -14.56
N PHE A 248 -7.35 -11.94 -13.43
CA PHE A 248 -7.96 -11.74 -12.13
C PHE A 248 -8.08 -10.26 -11.75
N ILE A 249 -7.53 -9.35 -12.56
CA ILE A 249 -7.33 -7.94 -12.20
C ILE A 249 -7.66 -7.03 -13.36
N ASN A 250 -8.79 -6.34 -13.23
CA ASN A 250 -9.16 -5.25 -14.11
C ASN A 250 -8.66 -3.91 -13.54
N VAL A 251 -7.91 -3.18 -14.37
CA VAL A 251 -7.40 -1.84 -14.06
C VAL A 251 -7.87 -0.90 -15.15
N PHE A 252 -8.58 0.15 -14.75
CA PHE A 252 -9.00 1.23 -15.64
C PHE A 252 -8.24 2.50 -15.25
N SER A 253 -7.32 2.93 -16.12
CA SER A 253 -6.57 4.19 -16.01
C SER A 253 -7.17 5.22 -16.96
N TYR A 254 -7.18 6.50 -16.56
CA TYR A 254 -7.80 7.57 -17.35
C TYR A 254 -6.80 8.36 -18.20
N ASP A 255 -5.50 8.31 -17.89
CA ASP A 255 -4.45 9.08 -18.57
C ASP A 255 -3.06 8.47 -18.28
N GLU A 256 -2.14 8.58 -19.25
CA GLU A 256 -0.76 8.10 -19.18
C GLU A 256 0.15 8.94 -18.27
N ASN A 257 -0.27 10.17 -17.95
CA ASN A 257 0.42 11.07 -17.03
C ASN A 257 -0.23 11.10 -15.63
N SER A 258 -1.31 10.34 -15.43
CA SER A 258 -2.05 10.28 -14.19
C SER A 258 -1.63 9.10 -13.32
N SER A 259 -1.81 9.23 -12.01
CA SER A 259 -1.70 8.13 -11.04
C SER A 259 -3.05 7.47 -10.72
N ILE A 260 -4.14 7.93 -11.36
CA ILE A 260 -5.51 7.46 -11.12
C ILE A 260 -5.70 6.04 -11.69
N GLU A 261 -6.19 5.14 -10.86
CA GLU A 261 -6.60 3.80 -11.27
C GLU A 261 -7.87 3.37 -10.54
N ASN A 262 -8.85 2.85 -11.29
CA ASN A 262 -9.88 1.97 -10.72
C ASN A 262 -9.40 0.54 -10.80
N ILE A 263 -9.58 -0.21 -9.72
CA ILE A 263 -9.05 -1.54 -9.55
C ILE A 263 -10.17 -2.47 -9.06
N ASN A 264 -10.33 -3.55 -9.80
CA ASN A 264 -11.20 -4.67 -9.46
C ASN A 264 -10.34 -5.93 -9.41
N LEU A 265 -10.45 -6.70 -8.32
CA LEU A 265 -9.79 -7.98 -8.14
C LEU A 265 -10.85 -9.07 -7.95
N SER A 266 -10.62 -10.22 -8.57
CA SER A 266 -11.48 -11.39 -8.41
C SER A 266 -10.63 -12.63 -8.38
N GLY A 267 -10.90 -13.56 -7.45
CA GLY A 267 -10.21 -14.85 -7.41
C GLY A 267 -10.71 -15.86 -8.45
N ASP A 268 -11.84 -15.56 -9.10
CA ASP A 268 -12.33 -16.22 -10.31
C ASP A 268 -12.04 -15.31 -11.53
N CYS A 269 -11.97 -15.87 -12.74
CA CYS A 269 -11.75 -15.05 -13.93
C CYS A 269 -12.84 -13.98 -14.03
N LEU A 270 -12.42 -12.72 -14.18
CA LEU A 270 -13.33 -11.63 -14.53
C LEU A 270 -13.74 -11.85 -16.00
N VAL A 271 -14.94 -12.38 -16.21
CA VAL A 271 -15.59 -12.42 -17.53
C VAL A 271 -16.06 -11.02 -17.90
#